data_AF-G4YT22-F1
#
_entry.id   AF-G4YT22-F1
#
_cell.length_a   1.000
_cell.length_b   1.000
_cell.length_c   1.000
_cell.angle_alpha   90.00
_cell.angle_beta   90.00
_cell.angle_gamma   90.00
#
_symmetry.space_group_name_H-M   'P 1'
#
loop_
_entity.id
_entity.type
_entity.pdbx_description
1 polymer ?
#
loop_
_entity_poly.entity_id
_entity_poly.type
_entity_poly.pdbx_seq_one_letter_code
_entity_poly.pdbx_strand_id
1 'polypeptide(L)'
;MEAGAAPRWVETTTREFPKKLPMQFDSKQTSYYYYALVVYLLKVENAKVVTVTGTPGIGKSVFYAYFLERYSYENEDITIITASFAKTERSSTKDQVVVFKKGKAVAVVKDVQSAMDALILETVDEAGDKLLYLCDGPPDQIPRAAQMVCFTSPSERWFDTLRKWPACPKLFMPLWDLDELQTAAEVLNFHSDTTDTQGPESIGDLIEQRYRIFGGVARECLSTDENVAKARQKEMERFIDQFPNEDNMGSLFNIAEAKVVQHGIGHYVPSSEDPAI
;
A
#
# COMPACT_ATOMS: atom_id res chain seq x y z
N MET A 1 -4.78 40.20 20.01
CA MET A 1 -5.47 39.88 18.74
C MET A 1 -4.46 40.18 17.65
N GLU A 2 -3.97 39.25 16.83
CA GLU A 2 -4.46 37.93 16.42
C GLU A 2 -3.34 36.89 16.56
N ALA A 3 -3.70 35.66 16.97
CA ALA A 3 -2.82 34.51 16.88
C ALA A 3 -2.73 34.10 15.41
N GLY A 4 -1.51 34.07 14.87
CA GLY A 4 -1.25 33.56 13.53
C GLY A 4 -1.79 32.14 13.41
N ALA A 5 -2.74 31.94 12.50
CA ALA A 5 -3.27 30.63 12.17
C ALA A 5 -2.11 29.69 11.79
N ALA A 6 -2.12 28.48 12.35
CA ALA A 6 -1.23 27.41 11.94
C ALA A 6 -1.31 27.24 10.40
N PRO A 7 -0.20 26.90 9.72
CA PRO A 7 -0.22 26.72 8.28
C PRO A 7 -1.24 25.62 7.96
N ARG A 8 -2.27 25.99 7.19
CA ARG A 8 -3.21 25.07 6.54
C ARG A 8 -2.41 24.22 5.55
N TRP A 9 -2.74 22.94 5.35
CA TRP A 9 -2.09 22.17 4.27
C TRP A 9 -2.30 22.96 2.98
N VAL A 10 -1.24 23.53 2.41
CA VAL A 10 -1.35 24.36 1.23
C VAL A 10 -1.22 23.41 0.05
N GLU A 11 -2.31 23.27 -0.71
CA GLU A 11 -2.38 22.43 -1.92
C GLU A 11 -1.34 22.83 -3.01
N THR A 12 -0.56 23.90 -2.79
CA THR A 12 0.37 24.50 -3.76
C THR A 12 1.82 23.99 -3.68
N THR A 13 2.09 22.85 -3.07
CA THR A 13 3.19 22.01 -3.59
C THR A 13 2.84 21.38 -4.95
N THR A 14 1.56 21.44 -5.40
CA THR A 14 1.03 21.85 -6.74
C THR A 14 -0.45 21.46 -6.85
N ARG A 15 -1.40 22.40 -7.01
CA ARG A 15 -2.75 22.20 -7.63
C ARG A 15 -3.50 23.50 -7.96
N GLU A 16 -4.33 23.44 -9.00
CA GLU A 16 -5.80 23.56 -8.89
C GLU A 16 -6.47 22.54 -9.83
N PHE A 17 -7.67 22.01 -9.51
CA PHE A 17 -8.69 21.59 -10.49
C PHE A 17 -10.04 21.27 -9.82
N PRO A 18 -11.07 22.10 -10.06
CA PRO A 18 -12.43 21.55 -10.22
C PRO A 18 -13.13 22.25 -11.41
N LYS A 19 -14.24 21.76 -11.98
CA LYS A 19 -15.54 21.97 -11.33
C LYS A 19 -16.71 21.16 -11.91
N LYS A 20 -16.53 20.32 -12.93
CA LYS A 20 -17.61 19.49 -13.49
C LYS A 20 -17.00 18.27 -14.22
N LEU A 21 -16.78 17.13 -13.58
CA LEU A 21 -16.04 16.02 -14.23
C LEU A 21 -16.83 14.71 -14.32
N PRO A 22 -17.14 14.22 -15.54
CA PRO A 22 -17.14 12.80 -15.86
C PRO A 22 -15.68 12.32 -16.11
N MET A 23 -15.35 11.10 -15.67
CA MET A 23 -13.98 10.51 -15.68
C MET A 23 -13.57 9.91 -17.03
N GLN A 24 -12.25 9.84 -17.32
CA GLN A 24 -11.66 8.83 -18.23
C GLN A 24 -10.11 8.61 -18.14
N PHE A 25 -9.46 8.77 -16.97
CA PHE A 25 -7.99 8.69 -16.66
C PHE A 25 -7.18 10.01 -16.70
N ASP A 26 -6.42 10.27 -15.61
CA ASP A 26 -5.24 11.14 -15.56
C ASP A 26 -4.28 10.68 -14.42
N SER A 27 -3.05 10.36 -14.81
CA SER A 27 -1.97 9.56 -14.18
C SER A 27 -1.20 10.22 -13.03
N LYS A 28 -1.84 11.05 -12.19
CA LYS A 28 -1.18 11.66 -10.99
C LYS A 28 -1.98 11.54 -9.70
N GLN A 29 -3.03 10.71 -9.71
CA GLN A 29 -4.12 10.76 -8.73
C GLN A 29 -4.38 9.46 -7.95
N THR A 30 -3.68 8.36 -8.23
CA THR A 30 -3.95 7.06 -7.58
C THR A 30 -3.82 7.12 -6.06
N SER A 31 -2.74 7.67 -5.51
CA SER A 31 -2.56 7.82 -4.05
C SER A 31 -3.56 8.79 -3.40
N TYR A 32 -3.90 9.89 -4.08
CA TYR A 32 -4.86 10.88 -3.59
C TYR A 32 -6.29 10.33 -3.55
N TYR A 33 -6.69 9.64 -4.62
CA TYR A 33 -7.99 8.99 -4.72
C TYR A 33 -8.12 7.89 -3.65
N TYR A 34 -7.10 7.06 -3.48
CA TYR A 34 -7.09 6.03 -2.45
C TYR A 34 -7.11 6.61 -1.04
N TYR A 35 -6.37 7.70 -0.78
CA TYR A 35 -6.45 8.39 0.50
C TYR A 35 -7.87 8.89 0.78
N ALA A 36 -8.48 9.58 -0.19
CA ALA A 36 -9.84 10.09 -0.05
C ALA A 36 -10.87 8.96 0.18
N LEU A 37 -10.73 7.84 -0.54
CA LEU A 37 -11.54 6.64 -0.34
C LEU A 37 -11.38 6.04 1.05
N VAL A 38 -10.14 5.83 1.51
CA VAL A 38 -9.90 5.28 2.85
C VAL A 38 -10.50 6.21 3.91
N VAL A 39 -10.30 7.53 3.79
CA VAL A 39 -10.88 8.52 4.71
C VAL A 39 -12.42 8.51 4.66
N TYR A 40 -13.01 8.41 3.47
CA TYR A 40 -14.47 8.29 3.31
C TYR A 40 -15.00 7.03 4.01
N LEU A 41 -14.37 5.88 3.79
CA LEU A 41 -14.75 4.62 4.42
C LEU A 41 -14.63 4.70 5.94
N LEU A 42 -13.58 5.32 6.46
CA LEU A 42 -13.40 5.50 7.90
C LEU A 42 -14.44 6.46 8.49
N LYS A 43 -14.60 7.66 7.91
CA LYS A 43 -15.35 8.75 8.55
C LYS A 43 -16.84 8.78 8.19
N VAL A 44 -17.21 8.33 6.99
CA VAL A 44 -18.59 8.39 6.48
C VAL A 44 -19.26 7.03 6.60
N GLU A 45 -18.63 5.97 6.08
CA GLU A 45 -19.18 4.60 6.16
C GLU A 45 -18.93 3.95 7.52
N ASN A 46 -18.17 4.61 8.41
CA ASN A 46 -17.81 4.10 9.73
C ASN A 46 -17.23 2.68 9.67
N ALA A 47 -16.42 2.41 8.64
CA ALA A 47 -15.80 1.12 8.42
C ALA A 47 -14.91 0.76 9.62
N LYS A 48 -15.08 -0.45 10.14
CA LYS A 48 -14.27 -0.91 11.28
C LYS A 48 -12.82 -1.16 10.87
N VAL A 49 -12.65 -1.76 9.70
CA VAL A 49 -11.35 -2.06 9.11
C VAL A 49 -11.37 -1.76 7.62
N VAL A 50 -10.48 -0.90 7.15
CA VAL A 50 -10.22 -0.73 5.73
C VAL A 50 -8.96 -1.50 5.37
N THR A 51 -9.07 -2.51 4.51
CA THR A 51 -7.89 -3.26 4.05
C THR A 51 -7.44 -2.72 2.71
N VAL A 52 -6.22 -2.19 2.65
CA VAL A 52 -5.56 -1.81 1.39
C VAL A 52 -4.65 -2.96 0.97
N THR A 53 -4.98 -3.58 -0.16
CA THR A 53 -4.31 -4.77 -0.67
C THR A 53 -3.86 -4.61 -2.11
N GLY A 54 -3.20 -5.63 -2.67
CA GLY A 54 -2.65 -5.61 -4.02
C GLY A 54 -1.35 -6.37 -4.11
N THR A 55 -0.83 -6.53 -5.32
CA THR A 55 0.39 -7.30 -5.59
C THR A 55 1.57 -6.77 -4.77
N PRO A 56 2.46 -7.63 -4.25
CA PRO A 56 3.74 -7.18 -3.73
C PRO A 56 4.49 -6.32 -4.73
N GLY A 57 5.09 -5.23 -4.25
CA GLY A 57 5.83 -4.30 -5.12
C GLY A 57 5.02 -3.15 -5.68
N ILE A 58 3.69 -3.20 -5.59
CA ILE A 58 2.77 -2.17 -6.12
C ILE A 58 2.88 -0.77 -5.44
N GLY A 59 3.69 -0.62 -4.40
CA GLY A 59 3.81 0.65 -3.67
C GLY A 59 2.90 0.80 -2.43
N LYS A 60 2.33 -0.30 -1.90
CA LYS A 60 1.58 -0.27 -0.62
C LYS A 60 2.33 0.42 0.52
N SER A 61 3.62 0.14 0.68
CA SER A 61 4.45 0.76 1.74
C SER A 61 4.66 2.26 1.53
N VAL A 62 4.73 2.70 0.27
CA VAL A 62 4.80 4.14 -0.07
C VAL A 62 3.46 4.80 0.28
N PHE A 63 2.35 4.18 -0.11
CA PHE A 63 1.02 4.69 0.24
C PHE A 63 0.75 4.67 1.75
N TYR A 64 1.24 3.66 2.47
CA TYR A 64 1.22 3.61 3.94
C TYR A 64 1.90 4.83 4.56
N ALA A 65 3.11 5.18 4.10
CA ALA A 65 3.85 6.33 4.61
C ALA A 65 3.13 7.65 4.29
N TYR A 66 2.66 7.79 3.04
CA TYR A 66 1.86 8.93 2.61
C TYR A 66 0.58 9.10 3.44
N PHE A 67 -0.14 8.00 3.68
CA PHE A 67 -1.36 8.01 4.48
C PHE A 67 -1.05 8.44 5.92
N LEU A 68 -0.02 7.88 6.54
CA LEU A 68 0.39 8.24 7.90
C LEU A 68 0.69 9.74 8.02
N GLU A 69 1.53 10.26 7.12
CA GLU A 69 1.93 11.67 7.14
C GLU A 69 0.74 12.59 6.95
N ARG A 70 -0.04 12.37 5.89
CA ARG A 70 -1.18 13.22 5.55
C ARG A 70 -2.30 13.12 6.58
N TYR A 71 -2.66 11.91 7.02
CA TYR A 71 -3.72 11.72 8.00
C TYR A 71 -3.34 12.33 9.36
N SER A 72 -2.09 12.19 9.78
CA SER A 72 -1.61 12.82 11.03
C SER A 72 -1.65 14.35 10.96
N TYR A 73 -1.36 14.91 9.79
CA TYR A 73 -1.40 16.35 9.56
C TYR A 73 -2.84 16.88 9.56
N GLU A 74 -3.76 16.20 8.88
CA GLU A 74 -5.16 16.60 8.77
C GLU A 74 -5.97 16.35 10.06
N ASN A 75 -5.46 15.51 10.98
CA ASN A 75 -6.16 15.07 12.20
C ASN A 75 -5.23 15.14 13.41
N GLU A 76 -4.82 16.36 13.79
CA GLU A 76 -3.85 16.58 14.87
C GLU A 76 -4.28 16.02 16.25
N ASP A 77 -5.59 15.84 16.47
CA ASP A 77 -6.14 15.32 17.72
C ASP A 77 -6.25 13.79 17.75
N ILE A 78 -5.95 13.09 16.64
CA ILE A 78 -5.92 11.63 16.60
C ILE A 78 -4.53 11.12 17.00
N THR A 79 -4.54 10.10 17.86
CA THR A 79 -3.38 9.25 18.11
C THR A 79 -3.37 8.11 17.09
N ILE A 80 -2.22 7.84 16.46
CA ILE A 80 -2.07 6.74 15.52
C ILE A 80 -1.11 5.71 16.11
N ILE A 81 -1.58 4.47 16.26
CA ILE A 81 -0.73 3.33 16.58
C ILE A 81 -0.38 2.65 15.27
N THR A 82 0.89 2.69 14.88
CA THR A 82 1.39 1.87 13.79
C THR A 82 1.89 0.52 14.31
N ALA A 83 1.61 -0.56 13.59
CA ALA A 83 2.14 -1.88 13.92
C ALA A 83 2.60 -2.62 12.65
N SER A 84 3.83 -3.13 12.66
CA SER A 84 4.32 -4.04 11.62
C SER A 84 4.21 -5.50 12.07
N PHE A 85 3.98 -6.38 11.11
CA PHE A 85 3.81 -7.80 11.37
C PHE A 85 4.73 -8.65 10.49
N ALA A 86 5.56 -9.46 11.13
CA ALA A 86 6.32 -10.52 10.48
C ALA A 86 5.40 -11.73 10.26
N LYS A 87 5.24 -12.13 8.99
CA LYS A 87 4.50 -13.34 8.63
C LYS A 87 5.38 -14.57 8.84
N THR A 88 4.90 -15.52 9.64
CA THR A 88 5.32 -16.92 9.56
C THR A 88 4.20 -17.74 8.91
N GLU A 89 4.49 -18.98 8.49
CA GLU A 89 3.48 -19.87 7.89
C GLU A 89 2.24 -20.09 8.79
N ARG A 90 2.38 -19.90 10.11
CA ARG A 90 1.35 -20.26 11.11
C ARG A 90 0.83 -19.09 11.95
N SER A 91 1.53 -17.96 12.02
CA SER A 91 1.10 -16.80 12.81
C SER A 91 1.58 -15.48 12.21
N SER A 92 0.84 -14.43 12.51
CA SER A 92 1.27 -13.05 12.30
C SER A 92 1.87 -12.54 13.61
N THR A 93 3.20 -12.44 13.67
CA THR A 93 3.88 -11.97 14.88
C THR A 93 4.16 -10.49 14.75
N LYS A 94 3.78 -9.72 15.76
CA LYS A 94 4.03 -8.28 15.81
C LYS A 94 5.54 -8.05 15.94
N ASP A 95 6.09 -7.23 15.03
CA ASP A 95 7.53 -6.98 14.94
C ASP A 95 7.89 -5.64 15.60
N GLN A 96 7.12 -4.59 15.28
CA GLN A 96 7.33 -3.25 15.81
C GLN A 96 6.00 -2.52 16.06
N VAL A 97 5.97 -1.69 17.10
CA VAL A 97 4.90 -0.72 17.37
C VAL A 97 5.50 0.68 17.50
N VAL A 98 4.87 1.65 16.86
CA VAL A 98 5.19 3.08 17.03
C VAL A 98 3.91 3.86 17.28
N VAL A 99 3.95 4.77 18.22
CA VAL A 99 2.84 5.67 18.53
C VAL A 99 3.15 7.05 17.99
N PHE A 100 2.22 7.59 17.20
CA PHE A 100 2.31 8.94 16.64
C PHE A 100 1.25 9.85 17.27
N LYS A 101 1.66 11.04 17.68
CA LYS A 101 0.79 12.13 18.13
C LYS A 101 1.21 13.40 17.40
N LYS A 102 0.26 14.13 16.82
CA LYS A 102 0.53 15.38 16.05
C LYS A 102 1.62 15.20 15.00
N GLY A 103 1.58 14.07 14.28
CA GLY A 103 2.55 13.73 13.24
C GLY A 103 3.96 13.36 13.72
N LYS A 104 4.19 13.21 15.03
CA LYS A 104 5.50 12.86 15.58
C LYS A 104 5.45 11.52 16.31
N ALA A 105 6.47 10.70 16.10
CA ALA A 105 6.67 9.48 16.87
C ALA A 105 7.00 9.85 18.33
N VAL A 106 6.22 9.36 19.28
CA VAL A 106 6.38 9.62 20.72
C VAL A 106 6.83 8.38 21.51
N ALA A 107 6.61 7.18 20.96
CA ALA A 107 7.07 5.92 21.55
C ALA A 107 7.33 4.89 20.45
N VAL A 108 8.35 4.05 20.64
CA VAL A 108 8.74 2.97 19.72
C VAL A 108 9.12 1.75 20.55
N VAL A 109 8.56 0.59 20.23
CA VAL A 109 8.96 -0.70 20.81
C VAL A 109 9.11 -1.71 19.69
N LYS A 110 10.15 -2.54 19.78
CA LYS A 110 10.48 -3.58 18.79
C LYS A 110 10.80 -4.90 19.49
N ASP A 111 10.49 -6.02 18.86
CA ASP A 111 10.91 -7.39 19.21
C ASP A 111 10.45 -7.93 20.59
N VAL A 112 9.87 -7.10 21.46
CA VAL A 112 9.42 -7.48 22.81
C VAL A 112 7.89 -7.42 22.89
N GLN A 113 7.24 -8.57 22.68
CA GLN A 113 5.78 -8.65 22.56
C GLN A 113 5.03 -8.05 23.77
N SER A 114 5.46 -8.36 24.99
CA SER A 114 4.82 -7.84 26.21
C SER A 114 4.93 -6.32 26.34
N ALA A 115 6.06 -5.74 25.93
CA ALA A 115 6.25 -4.29 25.92
C ALA A 115 5.43 -3.61 24.82
N MET A 116 5.30 -4.25 23.64
CA MET A 116 4.42 -3.76 22.58
C MET A 116 2.95 -3.79 23.00
N ASP A 117 2.51 -4.85 23.67
CA ASP A 117 1.14 -4.98 24.16
C ASP A 117 0.83 -3.99 25.28
N ALA A 118 1.79 -3.76 26.19
CA ALA A 118 1.67 -2.75 27.23
C ALA A 118 1.57 -1.33 26.64
N LEU A 119 2.43 -0.99 25.67
CA LEU A 119 2.38 0.30 24.99
C LEU A 119 1.04 0.53 24.29
N ILE A 120 0.52 -0.50 23.61
CA ILE A 120 -0.78 -0.42 22.95
C ILE A 120 -1.89 -0.19 23.98
N LEU A 121 -1.90 -0.94 25.08
CA LEU A 121 -2.94 -0.83 26.10
C LEU A 121 -2.93 0.57 26.72
N GLU A 122 -1.77 1.07 27.14
CA GLU A 122 -1.62 2.43 27.68
C GLU A 122 -2.10 3.49 26.67
N THR A 123 -1.72 3.34 25.40
CA THR A 123 -2.11 4.28 24.35
C THR A 123 -3.62 4.24 24.08
N VAL A 124 -4.25 3.06 24.11
CA VAL A 124 -5.70 2.91 23.95
C VAL A 124 -6.44 3.60 25.09
N ASP A 125 -5.99 3.38 26.33
CA ASP A 125 -6.60 3.97 27.52
C ASP A 125 -6.47 5.51 27.52
N GLU A 126 -5.33 6.05 27.06
CA GLU A 126 -5.12 7.49 26.95
C GLU A 126 -5.91 8.14 25.80
N ALA A 127 -5.93 7.50 24.61
CA ALA A 127 -6.49 8.10 23.40
C ALA A 127 -8.02 7.96 23.31
N GLY A 128 -8.61 6.93 23.93
CA GLY A 128 -10.05 6.67 23.88
C GLY A 128 -10.56 6.46 22.46
N ASP A 129 -11.57 7.25 22.06
CA ASP A 129 -12.19 7.23 20.73
C ASP A 129 -11.35 7.93 19.64
N LYS A 130 -10.33 8.69 20.03
CA LYS A 130 -9.43 9.41 19.10
C LYS A 130 -8.22 8.59 18.70
N LEU A 131 -8.47 7.37 18.26
CA LEU A 131 -7.45 6.38 17.97
C LEU A 131 -7.64 5.75 16.59
N LEU A 132 -6.55 5.65 15.82
CA LEU A 132 -6.49 4.89 14.58
C LEU A 132 -5.35 3.88 14.63
N TYR A 133 -5.61 2.64 14.24
CA TYR A 133 -4.57 1.65 13.97
C TYR A 133 -4.14 1.70 12.51
N LEU A 134 -2.83 1.70 12.27
CA LEU A 134 -2.23 1.62 10.95
C LEU A 134 -1.30 0.40 10.89
N CYS A 135 -1.70 -0.65 10.19
CA CYS A 135 -0.99 -1.93 10.22
C CYS A 135 -0.26 -2.19 8.89
N ASP A 136 1.04 -2.51 8.95
CA ASP A 136 1.79 -3.10 7.85
C ASP A 136 1.87 -4.61 8.03
N GLY A 137 1.02 -5.32 7.30
CA GLY A 137 0.69 -6.73 7.53
C GLY A 137 -0.57 -6.92 8.39
N PRO A 138 -1.27 -8.05 8.22
CA PRO A 138 -2.55 -8.27 8.89
C PRO A 138 -2.32 -8.77 10.33
N PRO A 139 -2.99 -8.20 11.34
CA PRO A 139 -2.99 -8.79 12.68
C PRO A 139 -3.79 -10.10 12.70
N ASP A 140 -3.57 -10.92 13.72
CA ASP A 140 -4.39 -12.12 13.94
C ASP A 140 -5.82 -11.81 14.43
N GLN A 141 -6.04 -10.60 14.96
CA GLN A 141 -7.33 -10.16 15.47
C GLN A 141 -7.57 -8.69 15.13
N ILE A 142 -8.83 -8.35 14.86
CA ILE A 142 -9.27 -6.97 14.64
C ILE A 142 -9.27 -6.21 15.98
N PRO A 143 -8.73 -4.99 16.05
CA PRO A 143 -8.81 -4.16 17.25
C PRO A 143 -10.27 -3.91 17.65
N ARG A 144 -10.61 -4.20 18.92
CA ARG A 144 -11.99 -3.98 19.41
C ARG A 144 -12.29 -2.50 19.60
N ALA A 145 -11.33 -1.72 20.12
CA ALA A 145 -11.57 -0.37 20.63
C ALA A 145 -11.50 0.75 19.57
N ALA A 146 -10.96 0.51 18.38
CA ALA A 146 -10.74 1.58 17.40
C ALA A 146 -10.86 1.10 15.95
N GLN A 147 -10.90 2.04 15.01
CA GLN A 147 -10.83 1.75 13.58
C GLN A 147 -9.40 1.38 13.17
N MET A 148 -9.26 0.69 12.04
CA MET A 148 -7.97 0.26 11.52
C MET A 148 -7.89 0.42 10.01
N VAL A 149 -6.71 0.81 9.52
CA VAL A 149 -6.32 0.63 8.12
C VAL A 149 -5.19 -0.38 8.07
N CYS A 150 -5.39 -1.46 7.32
CA CYS A 150 -4.44 -2.56 7.20
C CYS A 150 -3.89 -2.64 5.79
N PHE A 151 -2.57 -2.52 5.65
CA PHE A 151 -1.85 -2.62 4.38
C PHE A 151 -1.27 -4.02 4.28
N THR A 152 -1.73 -4.83 3.34
CA THR A 152 -1.27 -6.21 3.25
C THR A 152 -1.37 -6.77 1.84
N SER A 153 -0.47 -7.67 1.48
CA SER A 153 -0.67 -8.48 0.28
C SER A 153 -1.89 -9.39 0.45
N PRO A 154 -2.55 -9.83 -0.65
CA PRO A 154 -3.70 -10.72 -0.57
C PRO A 154 -3.43 -11.91 0.35
N SER A 155 -4.36 -12.16 1.26
CA SER A 155 -4.17 -13.13 2.33
C SER A 155 -5.50 -13.76 2.69
N GLU A 156 -5.73 -14.98 2.21
CA GLU A 156 -6.98 -15.72 2.40
C GLU A 156 -7.38 -15.80 3.89
N ARG A 157 -6.45 -16.16 4.78
CA ARG A 157 -6.66 -16.16 6.24
C ARG A 157 -7.15 -14.82 6.78
N TRP A 158 -6.61 -13.71 6.26
CA TRP A 158 -7.02 -12.37 6.68
C TRP A 158 -8.41 -12.06 6.17
N PHE A 159 -8.68 -12.35 4.91
CA PHE A 159 -10.01 -12.13 4.32
C PHE A 159 -11.08 -13.00 4.99
N ASP A 160 -10.77 -14.24 5.33
CA ASP A 160 -11.64 -15.12 6.15
C ASP A 160 -11.93 -14.52 7.52
N THR A 161 -10.95 -13.84 8.12
CA THR A 161 -11.12 -13.13 9.38
C THR A 161 -12.08 -11.96 9.20
N LEU A 162 -11.93 -11.19 8.12
CA LEU A 162 -12.80 -10.05 7.81
C LEU A 162 -14.24 -10.46 7.47
N ARG A 163 -14.47 -11.61 6.82
CA ARG A 163 -15.83 -12.08 6.46
C ARG A 163 -16.75 -12.24 7.68
N LYS A 164 -16.18 -12.40 8.88
CA LYS A 164 -16.92 -12.52 10.14
C LYS A 164 -17.42 -11.17 10.67
N TRP A 165 -17.02 -10.06 10.06
CA TRP A 165 -17.31 -8.71 10.51
C TRP A 165 -17.99 -7.90 9.40
N PRO A 166 -19.15 -7.27 9.66
CA PRO A 166 -19.72 -6.31 8.73
C PRO A 166 -18.81 -5.07 8.62
N ALA A 167 -18.91 -4.32 7.51
CA ALA A 167 -18.20 -3.06 7.29
C ALA A 167 -16.66 -3.15 7.33
N CYS A 168 -16.09 -4.18 6.69
CA CYS A 168 -14.66 -4.35 6.49
C CYS A 168 -14.27 -4.34 4.99
N PRO A 169 -14.33 -3.18 4.32
CA PRO A 169 -14.03 -3.07 2.89
C PRO A 169 -12.57 -3.44 2.57
N LYS A 170 -12.38 -3.99 1.38
CA LYS A 170 -11.07 -4.27 0.78
C LYS A 170 -10.90 -3.32 -0.40
N LEU A 171 -9.77 -2.63 -0.50
CA LEU A 171 -9.40 -1.77 -1.62
C LEU A 171 -8.15 -2.35 -2.27
N PHE A 172 -8.22 -2.67 -3.55
CA PHE A 172 -7.10 -3.24 -4.28
C PHE A 172 -6.33 -2.15 -5.02
N MET A 173 -5.12 -1.83 -4.57
CA MET A 173 -4.29 -0.80 -5.22
C MET A 173 -4.06 -1.12 -6.70
N PRO A 174 -4.23 -0.12 -7.60
CA PRO A 174 -3.96 -0.29 -9.01
C PRO A 174 -2.45 -0.40 -9.27
N LEU A 175 -2.11 -0.90 -10.45
CA LEU A 175 -0.77 -0.77 -11.02
C LEU A 175 -0.46 0.68 -11.32
N TRP A 176 0.84 1.00 -11.30
CA TRP A 176 1.31 2.30 -11.72
C TRP A 176 1.33 2.31 -13.23
N ASP A 177 0.81 3.38 -13.83
CA ASP A 177 0.97 3.55 -15.27
C ASP A 177 2.39 4.01 -15.64
N LEU A 178 2.68 4.02 -16.94
CA LEU A 178 4.01 4.36 -17.43
C LEU A 178 4.41 5.80 -17.07
N ASP A 179 3.47 6.74 -17.16
CA ASP A 179 3.71 8.16 -16.89
C ASP A 179 3.99 8.39 -15.39
N GLU A 180 3.24 7.70 -14.52
CA GLU A 180 3.44 7.68 -13.07
C GLU A 180 4.85 7.20 -12.72
N LEU A 181 5.29 6.11 -13.37
CA LEU A 181 6.62 5.54 -13.14
C LEU A 181 7.74 6.44 -13.65
N GLN A 182 7.59 7.01 -14.84
CA GLN A 182 8.58 7.94 -15.39
C GLN A 182 8.68 9.22 -14.54
N THR A 183 7.55 9.77 -14.13
CA THR A 183 7.50 10.93 -13.21
C THR A 183 8.17 10.58 -11.87
N ALA A 184 7.91 9.40 -11.32
CA ALA A 184 8.53 8.96 -10.08
C ALA A 184 10.05 8.80 -10.24
N ALA A 185 10.52 8.23 -11.34
CA ALA A 185 11.94 8.10 -11.64
C ALA A 185 12.63 9.47 -11.71
N GLU A 186 12.01 10.47 -12.34
CA GLU A 186 12.52 11.84 -12.39
C GLU A 186 12.60 12.47 -10.99
N VAL A 187 11.53 12.41 -10.21
CA VAL A 187 11.47 13.00 -8.86
C VAL A 187 12.47 12.35 -7.91
N LEU A 188 12.68 11.04 -8.04
CA LEU A 188 13.62 10.29 -7.22
C LEU A 188 15.09 10.47 -7.66
N ASN A 189 15.35 11.27 -8.69
CA ASN A 189 16.66 11.38 -9.35
C ASN A 189 17.24 9.99 -9.64
N PHE A 190 16.39 9.11 -10.19
CA PHE A 190 16.78 7.75 -10.48
C PHE A 190 17.91 7.76 -11.51
N HIS A 191 19.07 7.20 -11.16
CA HIS A 191 20.22 7.10 -12.06
C HIS A 191 20.47 5.63 -12.36
N SER A 192 20.63 5.30 -13.63
CA SER A 192 21.08 3.97 -14.03
C SER A 192 22.59 3.87 -13.81
N ASP A 193 23.04 3.07 -12.84
CA ASP A 193 24.45 2.69 -12.67
C ASP A 193 24.91 1.69 -13.74
N THR A 194 24.52 1.91 -15.00
CA THR A 194 24.93 1.06 -16.12
C THR A 194 26.20 1.60 -16.74
N THR A 195 27.33 1.03 -16.32
CA THR A 195 28.64 1.18 -16.97
C THR A 195 28.77 0.37 -18.28
N ASP A 196 27.69 -0.25 -18.76
CA ASP A 196 27.70 -1.13 -19.92
C ASP A 196 27.15 -0.43 -21.17
N THR A 197 28.01 -0.32 -22.18
CA THR A 197 27.84 0.33 -23.50
C THR A 197 26.75 -0.27 -24.41
N GLN A 198 25.84 -1.11 -23.89
CA GLN A 198 24.71 -1.72 -24.62
C GLN A 198 23.38 -1.70 -23.83
N GLY A 199 23.28 -0.88 -22.77
CA GLY A 199 22.04 -0.68 -22.02
C GLY A 199 21.08 0.33 -22.67
N PRO A 200 19.86 0.51 -22.11
CA PRO A 200 18.90 1.51 -22.58
C PRO A 200 19.52 2.92 -22.63
N GLU A 201 19.20 3.67 -23.68
CA GLU A 201 19.81 4.98 -23.97
C GLU A 201 19.42 6.05 -22.94
N SER A 202 18.27 5.88 -22.26
CA SER A 202 17.82 6.75 -21.18
C SER A 202 17.12 5.99 -20.04
N ILE A 203 16.97 6.65 -18.89
CA ILE A 203 16.16 6.15 -17.76
C ILE A 203 14.71 5.93 -18.20
N GLY A 204 14.15 6.81 -19.04
CA GLY A 204 12.81 6.67 -19.58
C GLY A 204 12.64 5.36 -20.37
N ASP A 205 13.61 5.01 -21.20
CA ASP A 205 13.61 3.76 -21.99
C ASP A 205 13.74 2.53 -21.08
N LEU A 206 14.54 2.61 -20.01
CA LEU A 206 14.65 1.54 -19.02
C LEU A 206 13.32 1.31 -18.30
N ILE A 207 12.65 2.38 -17.85
CA ILE A 207 11.34 2.29 -17.21
C ILE A 207 10.31 1.73 -18.17
N GLU A 208 10.29 2.17 -19.43
CA GLU A 208 9.37 1.64 -20.44
C GLU A 208 9.63 0.15 -20.72
N GLN A 209 10.90 -0.25 -20.84
CA GLN A 209 11.26 -1.65 -21.02
C GLN A 209 10.76 -2.50 -19.84
N ARG A 210 11.01 -2.04 -18.61
CA ARG A 210 10.56 -2.74 -17.40
C ARG A 210 9.05 -2.74 -17.27
N TYR A 211 8.37 -1.67 -17.66
CA TYR A 211 6.91 -1.60 -17.69
C TYR A 211 6.32 -2.67 -18.61
N ARG A 212 6.90 -2.89 -19.79
CA ARG A 212 6.47 -3.96 -20.72
C ARG A 212 6.63 -5.36 -20.14
N ILE A 213 7.56 -5.56 -19.21
CA ILE A 213 7.83 -6.87 -18.57
C ILE A 213 6.97 -7.05 -17.31
N PHE A 214 6.91 -6.04 -16.45
CA PHE A 214 6.33 -6.12 -15.10
C PHE A 214 4.95 -5.47 -14.98
N GLY A 215 4.42 -4.88 -16.06
CA GLY A 215 3.04 -4.37 -16.11
C GLY A 215 2.71 -3.26 -15.12
N GLY A 216 3.69 -2.46 -14.67
CA GLY A 216 3.43 -1.35 -13.75
C GLY A 216 3.68 -1.63 -12.27
N VAL A 217 4.32 -2.75 -11.91
CA VAL A 217 4.72 -2.98 -10.52
C VAL A 217 5.93 -2.09 -10.17
N ALA A 218 5.70 -1.12 -9.29
CA ALA A 218 6.66 -0.05 -8.98
C ALA A 218 8.03 -0.55 -8.49
N ARG A 219 8.07 -1.58 -7.63
CA ARG A 219 9.34 -2.11 -7.08
C ARG A 219 10.27 -2.62 -8.18
N GLU A 220 9.73 -3.34 -9.15
CA GLU A 220 10.48 -3.94 -10.24
C GLU A 220 10.82 -2.87 -11.29
N CYS A 221 9.86 -1.99 -11.63
CA CYS A 221 10.08 -0.90 -12.59
C CYS A 221 11.12 0.11 -12.10
N LEU A 222 11.06 0.51 -10.82
CA LEU A 222 11.94 1.50 -10.20
C LEU A 222 13.10 0.85 -9.40
N SER A 223 13.47 -0.40 -9.69
CA SER A 223 14.56 -1.07 -8.98
C SER A 223 15.93 -0.47 -9.34
N THR A 224 16.67 0.06 -8.37
CA THR A 224 18.05 0.52 -8.59
C THR A 224 19.05 -0.63 -8.78
N ASP A 225 18.67 -1.86 -8.44
CA ASP A 225 19.52 -3.05 -8.59
C ASP A 225 19.06 -3.87 -9.80
N GLU A 226 19.81 -3.76 -10.89
CA GLU A 226 19.57 -4.52 -12.13
C GLU A 226 19.58 -6.04 -11.92
N ASN A 227 20.33 -6.56 -10.95
CA ASN A 227 20.35 -7.99 -10.67
C ASN A 227 19.03 -8.45 -10.06
N VAL A 228 18.41 -7.61 -9.20
CA VAL A 228 17.10 -7.88 -8.63
C VAL A 228 16.03 -7.87 -9.73
N ALA A 229 16.04 -6.87 -10.61
CA ALA A 229 15.11 -6.80 -11.74
C ALA A 229 15.25 -8.02 -12.68
N LYS A 230 16.49 -8.37 -13.07
CA LYS A 230 16.76 -9.54 -13.93
C LYS A 230 16.40 -10.87 -13.26
N ALA A 231 16.63 -11.01 -11.95
CA ALA A 231 16.23 -12.20 -11.22
C ALA A 231 14.71 -12.37 -11.20
N ARG A 232 13.96 -11.27 -10.97
CA ARG A 232 12.50 -11.28 -11.04
C ARG A 232 11.96 -11.60 -12.43
N GLN A 233 12.56 -11.03 -13.48
CA GLN A 233 12.21 -11.39 -14.85
C GLN A 233 12.38 -12.90 -15.10
N LYS A 234 13.52 -13.48 -14.73
CA LYS A 234 13.77 -14.93 -14.89
C LYS A 234 12.79 -15.80 -14.10
N GLU A 235 12.35 -15.35 -12.93
CA GLU A 235 11.32 -16.05 -12.15
C GLU A 235 9.96 -16.04 -12.87
N MET A 236 9.57 -14.90 -13.47
CA MET A 236 8.35 -14.79 -14.26
C MET A 236 8.41 -15.67 -15.51
N GLU A 237 9.51 -15.61 -16.28
CA GLU A 237 9.71 -16.45 -17.47
C GLU A 237 9.58 -17.94 -17.14
N ARG A 238 10.28 -18.41 -16.08
CA ARG A 238 10.19 -19.79 -15.61
C ARG A 238 8.77 -20.20 -15.22
N PHE A 239 7.97 -19.26 -14.74
CA PHE A 239 6.57 -19.54 -14.42
C PHE A 239 5.70 -19.59 -15.67
N ILE A 240 5.85 -18.63 -16.61
CA ILE A 240 5.13 -18.66 -17.89
C ILE A 240 5.41 -19.97 -18.63
N ASP A 241 6.65 -20.44 -18.62
CA ASP A 241 7.06 -21.72 -19.23
C ASP A 241 6.34 -22.95 -18.62
N GLN A 242 5.79 -22.85 -17.41
CA GLN A 242 4.99 -23.93 -16.81
C GLN A 242 3.57 -24.02 -17.42
N PHE A 243 3.15 -23.02 -18.19
CA PHE A 243 1.82 -22.93 -18.81
C PHE A 243 1.94 -22.74 -20.34
N PRO A 244 2.40 -23.76 -21.08
CA PRO A 244 2.67 -23.63 -22.51
C PRO A 244 1.42 -23.42 -23.37
N ASN A 245 0.21 -23.70 -22.85
CA ASN A 245 -1.06 -23.58 -23.56
C ASN A 245 -2.10 -22.81 -22.72
N GLU A 246 -2.92 -21.99 -23.38
CA GLU A 246 -3.99 -21.18 -22.76
C GLU A 246 -5.01 -22.03 -21.98
N ASP A 247 -5.27 -23.27 -22.41
CA ASP A 247 -6.18 -24.21 -21.75
C ASP A 247 -5.74 -24.59 -20.32
N ASN A 248 -4.45 -24.46 -20.01
CA ASN A 248 -3.93 -24.72 -18.67
C ASN A 248 -4.06 -23.50 -17.73
N MET A 249 -4.42 -22.32 -18.24
CA MET A 249 -4.62 -21.12 -17.40
C MET A 249 -5.80 -21.28 -16.45
N GLY A 250 -6.83 -22.06 -16.80
CA GLY A 250 -7.93 -22.35 -15.88
C GLY A 250 -7.48 -23.07 -14.60
N SER A 251 -6.37 -23.81 -14.66
CA SER A 251 -5.77 -24.45 -13.47
C SER A 251 -5.09 -23.46 -12.54
N LEU A 252 -4.62 -22.29 -13.05
CA LEU A 252 -4.07 -21.21 -12.23
C LEU A 252 -5.12 -20.72 -11.25
N PHE A 253 -6.36 -20.49 -11.69
CA PHE A 253 -7.42 -19.96 -10.83
C PHE A 253 -8.05 -21.01 -9.89
N ASN A 254 -7.76 -22.30 -10.08
CA ASN A 254 -8.29 -23.42 -9.28
C ASN A 254 -7.33 -23.92 -8.19
N ILE A 255 -6.06 -23.54 -8.25
CA ILE A 255 -5.16 -23.66 -7.11
C ILE A 255 -5.72 -22.72 -6.01
N ALA A 256 -5.75 -23.13 -4.74
CA ALA A 256 -6.28 -22.27 -3.67
C ALA A 256 -5.67 -20.86 -3.78
N GLU A 257 -6.48 -19.80 -3.74
CA GLU A 257 -6.06 -18.40 -4.01
C GLU A 257 -4.73 -18.02 -3.32
N ALA A 258 -4.45 -18.60 -2.14
CA ALA A 258 -3.18 -18.46 -1.42
C ALA A 258 -1.91 -18.93 -2.15
N LYS A 259 -2.02 -19.83 -3.14
CA LYS A 259 -0.92 -20.31 -4.00
C LYS A 259 -0.93 -19.69 -5.41
N VAL A 260 -2.03 -19.03 -5.80
CA VAL A 260 -2.24 -18.42 -7.14
C VAL A 260 -1.67 -17.02 -7.23
N VAL A 261 -1.57 -16.30 -6.11
CA VAL A 261 -0.80 -15.07 -6.06
C VAL A 261 0.70 -15.41 -5.97
N GLN A 262 1.22 -16.17 -6.94
CA GLN A 262 2.62 -16.07 -7.27
C GLN A 262 2.82 -14.67 -7.83
N HIS A 263 3.37 -13.79 -6.98
CA HIS A 263 3.29 -12.34 -7.03
C HIS A 263 3.81 -11.64 -8.30
N GLY A 264 4.15 -12.38 -9.35
CA GLY A 264 4.62 -11.85 -10.63
C GLY A 264 3.66 -12.06 -11.81
N ILE A 265 2.61 -12.88 -11.71
CA ILE A 265 1.75 -13.22 -12.88
C ILE A 265 0.26 -13.18 -12.52
N GLY A 266 -0.51 -12.45 -13.32
CA GLY A 266 -1.92 -12.16 -13.05
C GLY A 266 -2.09 -11.04 -12.03
N HIS A 267 -2.12 -9.80 -12.49
CA HIS A 267 -2.42 -8.65 -11.63
C HIS A 267 -3.93 -8.42 -11.59
N TYR A 268 -4.48 -8.30 -10.40
CA TYR A 268 -5.84 -7.80 -10.25
C TYR A 268 -5.85 -6.30 -10.60
N VAL A 269 -6.66 -5.92 -11.58
CA VAL A 269 -6.88 -4.53 -11.98
C VAL A 269 -8.24 -4.12 -11.39
N PRO A 270 -8.27 -3.22 -10.38
CA PRO A 270 -9.52 -2.77 -9.79
C PRO A 270 -10.40 -2.07 -10.85
N SER A 271 -11.71 -2.26 -10.75
CA SER A 271 -12.65 -1.42 -11.51
C SER A 271 -12.48 0.04 -11.09
N SER A 272 -12.45 0.94 -12.07
CA SER A 272 -12.43 2.38 -11.82
C SER A 272 -13.73 2.88 -11.19
N GLU A 273 -14.83 2.14 -11.36
CA GLU A 273 -16.15 2.46 -10.78
C GLU A 273 -16.32 1.91 -9.36
N ASP A 274 -15.67 0.79 -9.04
CA ASP A 274 -15.71 0.18 -7.71
C ASP A 274 -14.40 -0.57 -7.39
N PRO A 275 -13.45 0.08 -6.69
CA PRO A 275 -12.18 -0.55 -6.32
C PRO A 275 -12.29 -1.65 -5.25
N ALA A 276 -13.51 -1.91 -4.75
CA ALA A 276 -13.79 -2.91 -3.74
C ALA A 276 -14.33 -4.25 -4.29
N ILE A 277 -14.61 -4.34 -5.60
CA ILE A 277 -15.12 -5.52 -6.30
C ILE A 277 -14.06 -6.13 -7.21
#